data_AF-A0A1I3V6S9-F1
#
_entry.id   AF-A0A1I3V6S9-F1
#
_cell.length_a   1.000
_cell.length_b   1.000
_cell.length_c   1.000
_cell.angle_alpha   90.00
_cell.angle_beta   90.00
_cell.angle_gamma   90.00
#
_symmetry.space_group_name_H-M   'P 1'
#
loop_
_entity.id
_entity.type
_entity.pdbx_description
1 polymer ?
#
loop_
_entity_poly.entity_id
_entity_poly.type
_entity_poly.pdbx_seq_one_letter_code
_entity_poly.pdbx_strand_id
1 'polypeptide(L)'
;MCVLAAGDAYLVQVDAPHAGALVAQVQVQQVAKSLDPALLLLVRDFDIVAIGRSGIAWRSPRLAVDDLRVLAADSRGIHCTGYFLGDRTETVTVDPMTGEVIDGRRLKGTGPGPGPA
;
A
#
# COMPACT_ATOMS: atom_id res chain seq x y z
N MET A 1 3.46 8.28 -14.99
CA MET A 1 3.34 6.82 -15.16
C MET A 1 3.88 6.12 -13.92
N CYS A 2 3.26 5.01 -13.47
CA CYS A 2 3.82 4.15 -12.42
C CYS A 2 4.48 2.94 -13.06
N VAL A 3 5.70 2.61 -12.65
CA VAL A 3 6.50 1.49 -13.17
C VAL A 3 6.93 0.62 -12.01
N LEU A 4 6.78 -0.70 -12.13
CA LEU A 4 7.40 -1.66 -11.22
C LEU A 4 8.65 -2.26 -11.86
N ALA A 5 9.77 -2.24 -11.15
CA ALA A 5 11.02 -2.85 -11.55
C ALA A 5 11.67 -3.51 -10.33
N ALA A 6 11.99 -4.82 -10.44
CA ALA A 6 12.62 -5.60 -9.37
C ALA A 6 11.89 -5.53 -8.00
N GLY A 7 10.57 -5.38 -8.00
CA GLY A 7 9.76 -5.24 -6.79
C GLY A 7 9.63 -3.80 -6.29
N ASP A 8 10.35 -2.84 -6.85
CA ASP A 8 10.23 -1.43 -6.47
C ASP A 8 9.32 -0.68 -7.46
N ALA A 9 8.45 0.16 -6.93
CA ALA A 9 7.55 1.01 -7.68
C ALA A 9 8.08 2.44 -7.77
N TYR A 10 8.04 2.98 -8.98
CA TYR A 10 8.52 4.32 -9.30
C TYR A 10 7.43 5.13 -10.00
N LEU A 11 7.30 6.41 -9.64
CA LEU A 11 6.53 7.40 -10.40
C LEU A 11 7.47 8.17 -11.31
N VAL A 12 7.16 8.15 -12.61
CA VAL A 12 7.94 8.82 -13.64
C VAL A 12 7.06 9.87 -14.33
N GLN A 13 7.56 11.11 -14.40
CA GLN A 13 7.00 12.15 -15.27
C GLN A 13 7.55 11.92 -16.69
N VAL A 14 6.71 11.34 -17.54
CA VAL A 14 7.11 10.88 -18.89
C VAL A 14 7.37 12.04 -19.84
N ASP A 15 6.79 13.20 -19.57
CA ASP A 15 6.96 14.46 -20.28
C ASP A 15 8.17 15.29 -19.79
N ALA A 16 8.72 14.94 -18.63
CA ALA A 16 9.87 15.62 -18.03
C ALA A 16 10.94 14.62 -17.55
N PRO A 17 11.63 13.91 -18.46
CA PRO A 17 12.56 12.83 -18.10
C PRO A 17 13.75 13.29 -17.23
N HIS A 18 14.13 14.55 -17.31
CA HIS A 18 15.18 15.16 -16.49
C HIS A 18 14.80 15.31 -15.01
N ALA A 19 13.50 15.25 -14.68
CA ALA A 19 13.03 15.27 -13.29
C ALA A 19 13.35 13.98 -12.53
N GLY A 20 13.70 12.91 -13.26
CA GLY A 20 14.00 11.60 -12.69
C GLY A 20 12.75 10.83 -12.23
N ALA A 21 12.99 9.67 -11.63
CA ALA A 21 11.95 8.80 -11.10
C ALA A 21 11.85 8.95 -9.58
N LEU A 22 10.63 9.10 -9.06
CA LEU A 22 10.36 9.10 -7.62
C LEU A 22 10.07 7.68 -7.15
N VAL A 23 10.75 7.21 -6.11
CA VAL A 23 10.41 5.94 -5.46
C VAL A 23 9.06 6.08 -4.74
N ALA A 24 8.05 5.35 -5.19
CA ALA A 24 6.73 5.34 -4.58
C ALA A 24 6.66 4.38 -3.40
N GLN A 25 7.14 3.16 -3.62
CA GLN A 25 7.18 2.08 -2.64
C GLN A 25 8.25 1.06 -3.05
N VAL A 26 9.00 0.55 -2.10
CA VAL A 26 9.96 -0.54 -2.33
C VAL A 26 9.34 -1.89 -1.97
N GLN A 27 9.88 -3.02 -2.43
CA GLN A 27 9.44 -4.35 -1.99
C GLN A 27 7.92 -4.61 -2.16
N VAL A 28 7.33 -4.11 -3.24
CA VAL A 28 5.94 -4.37 -3.61
C VAL A 28 5.78 -5.85 -3.93
N GLN A 29 4.91 -6.52 -3.18
CA GLN A 29 4.60 -7.94 -3.34
C GLN A 29 3.33 -8.19 -4.13
N GLN A 30 2.37 -7.26 -4.06
CA GLN A 30 1.12 -7.36 -4.79
C GLN A 30 0.74 -5.99 -5.34
N VAL A 31 0.17 -6.00 -6.54
CA VAL A 31 -0.50 -4.83 -7.14
C VAL A 31 -1.98 -5.15 -7.27
N ALA A 32 -2.83 -4.29 -6.72
CA ALA A 32 -4.27 -4.40 -6.84
C ALA A 32 -4.86 -3.09 -7.40
N LYS A 33 -6.12 -3.13 -7.83
CA LYS A 33 -6.85 -1.94 -8.30
C LYS A 33 -8.08 -1.73 -7.44
N SER A 34 -8.37 -0.49 -7.10
CA SER A 34 -9.73 -0.05 -6.73
C SER A 34 -10.30 0.73 -7.91
N LEU A 35 -11.55 0.46 -8.26
CA LEU A 35 -12.21 1.14 -9.39
C LEU A 35 -12.95 2.41 -8.94
N ASP A 36 -13.31 2.49 -7.67
CA ASP A 36 -14.02 3.61 -7.07
C ASP A 36 -13.56 3.78 -5.62
N PRO A 37 -12.69 4.75 -5.32
CA PRO A 37 -11.94 5.61 -6.24
C PRO A 37 -10.98 4.82 -7.14
N ALA A 38 -10.70 5.35 -8.34
CA ALA A 38 -9.75 4.77 -9.28
C ALA A 38 -8.31 4.88 -8.75
N LEU A 39 -7.83 3.82 -8.11
CA LEU A 39 -6.52 3.73 -7.46
C LEU A 39 -5.76 2.48 -7.90
N LEU A 40 -4.44 2.62 -8.05
CA LEU A 40 -3.50 1.50 -8.11
C LEU A 40 -2.92 1.30 -6.70
N LEU A 41 -3.15 0.14 -6.11
CA LEU A 41 -2.69 -0.21 -4.78
C LEU A 41 -1.38 -0.99 -4.89
N LEU A 42 -0.32 -0.45 -4.31
CA LEU A 42 0.98 -1.11 -4.17
C LEU A 42 1.03 -1.69 -2.75
N VAL A 43 1.11 -3.01 -2.63
CA VAL A 43 1.01 -3.73 -1.36
C VAL A 43 2.38 -4.29 -0.99
N ARG A 44 2.91 -3.92 0.17
CA ARG A 44 4.02 -4.62 0.85
C ARG A 44 3.47 -5.61 1.86
N ASP A 45 4.35 -6.34 2.53
CA ASP A 45 4.02 -7.27 3.62
C ASP A 45 3.23 -6.68 4.78
N PHE A 46 3.25 -5.35 4.96
CA PHE A 46 2.68 -4.74 6.15
C PHE A 46 1.94 -3.42 5.90
N ASP A 47 2.02 -2.83 4.71
CA ASP A 47 1.32 -1.58 4.38
C ASP A 47 1.01 -1.44 2.88
N ILE A 48 0.25 -0.39 2.55
CA ILE A 48 -0.22 -0.11 1.21
C ILE A 48 0.07 1.36 0.86
N VAL A 49 0.61 1.58 -0.34
CA VAL A 49 0.64 2.90 -0.99
C VAL A 49 -0.38 2.91 -2.12
N ALA A 50 -1.29 3.88 -2.10
CA ALA A 50 -2.22 4.10 -3.19
C ALA A 50 -1.72 5.17 -4.15
N ILE A 51 -1.76 4.86 -5.44
CA ILE A 51 -1.44 5.78 -6.52
C ILE A 51 -2.74 6.18 -7.21
N GLY A 52 -3.02 7.48 -7.19
CA GLY A 52 -4.07 8.11 -7.97
C GLY A 52 -3.53 8.81 -9.22
N ARG A 53 -4.42 9.52 -9.91
CA ARG A 53 -4.09 10.23 -11.16
C ARG A 53 -2.98 11.28 -11.00
N SER A 54 -2.90 11.90 -9.82
CA SER A 54 -1.95 12.97 -9.52
C SER A 54 -0.67 12.48 -8.81
N GLY A 55 -0.45 11.16 -8.73
CA GLY A 55 0.68 10.56 -7.99
C GLY A 55 0.21 9.80 -6.75
N ILE A 56 0.98 9.86 -5.67
CA ILE A 56 0.63 9.16 -4.41
C ILE A 56 -0.59 9.83 -3.79
N ALA A 57 -1.68 9.09 -3.67
CA ALA A 57 -2.91 9.56 -3.04
C ALA A 57 -2.78 9.51 -1.51
N TRP A 58 -2.29 8.38 -0.98
CA TRP A 58 -2.05 8.18 0.44
C TRP A 58 -1.09 7.01 0.67
N ARG A 59 -0.60 6.91 1.91
CA ARG A 59 0.13 5.76 2.43
C ARG A 59 -0.57 5.31 3.70
N SER A 60 -0.91 4.03 3.80
CA SER A 60 -1.52 3.52 5.03
C SER A 60 -0.50 3.54 6.18
N PRO A 61 -0.94 3.54 7.44
CA PRO A 61 -0.10 3.09 8.54
C PRO A 61 0.24 1.59 8.36
N ARG A 62 1.00 1.03 9.31
CA ARG A 62 1.23 -0.41 9.36
C ARG A 62 -0.11 -1.13 9.59
N LEU A 63 -0.48 -1.98 8.65
CA LEU A 63 -1.70 -2.78 8.66
C LEU A 63 -1.46 -4.17 9.24
N ALA A 64 -0.37 -4.85 8.85
CA ALA A 64 -0.03 -6.19 9.34
C ALA A 64 1.40 -6.22 9.92
N VAL A 65 1.71 -7.28 10.66
CA VAL A 65 3.10 -7.66 11.00
C VAL A 65 3.79 -8.18 9.74
N ASP A 66 3.13 -9.06 8.99
CA ASP A 66 3.63 -9.72 7.78
C ASP A 66 2.48 -10.29 6.91
N ASP A 67 2.81 -10.73 5.69
CA ASP A 67 1.95 -11.38 4.67
C ASP A 67 0.64 -10.62 4.39
N LEU A 68 0.71 -9.29 4.35
CA LEU A 68 -0.43 -8.48 3.93
C LEU A 68 -0.80 -8.78 2.46
N ARG A 69 -2.09 -9.07 2.26
CA ARG A 69 -2.70 -9.29 0.94
C ARG A 69 -3.99 -8.51 0.83
N VAL A 70 -4.20 -7.87 -0.32
CA VAL A 70 -5.51 -7.29 -0.69
C VAL A 70 -6.33 -8.40 -1.34
N LEU A 71 -7.51 -8.66 -0.77
CA LEU A 71 -8.47 -9.65 -1.27
C LEU A 71 -9.45 -9.02 -2.26
N ALA A 72 -9.93 -7.82 -1.93
CA ALA A 72 -10.86 -7.04 -2.75
C ALA A 72 -10.72 -5.55 -2.42
N ALA A 73 -11.08 -4.70 -3.37
CA ALA A 73 -11.14 -3.25 -3.18
C ALA A 73 -12.31 -2.65 -3.96
N ASP A 74 -13.17 -1.94 -3.25
CA ASP A 74 -14.31 -1.21 -3.79
C ASP A 74 -14.53 0.10 -3.03
N SER A 75 -15.65 0.79 -3.29
CA SER A 75 -15.97 2.07 -2.66
C SER A 75 -16.33 2.00 -1.18
N ARG A 76 -16.55 0.79 -0.65
CA ARG A 76 -16.83 0.55 0.77
C ARG A 76 -15.56 0.22 1.55
N GLY A 77 -14.53 -0.30 0.89
CA GLY A 77 -13.31 -0.68 1.58
C GLY A 77 -12.29 -1.41 0.72
N ILE A 78 -11.05 -1.38 1.20
CA ILE A 78 -9.98 -2.28 0.77
C ILE A 78 -9.91 -3.39 1.80
N HIS A 79 -10.40 -4.56 1.43
CA HIS A 79 -10.45 -5.74 2.29
C HIS A 79 -9.14 -6.50 2.19
N CYS A 80 -8.45 -6.60 3.31
CA CYS A 80 -7.13 -7.20 3.39
C CYS A 80 -7.10 -8.35 4.39
N THR A 81 -6.09 -9.19 4.25
CA THR A 81 -5.70 -10.19 5.24
C THR A 81 -4.22 -10.12 5.52
N GLY A 82 -3.77 -10.63 6.67
CA GLY A 82 -2.35 -10.68 7.05
C GLY A 82 -2.17 -11.20 8.47
N TYR A 83 -0.93 -11.24 8.95
CA TYR A 83 -0.60 -11.62 10.33
C TYR A 83 -0.54 -10.38 11.22
N PHE A 84 -1.28 -10.32 12.33
CA PHE A 84 -1.39 -9.07 13.13
C PHE A 84 -0.75 -9.16 14.51
N LEU A 85 -0.83 -10.31 15.19
CA LEU A 85 -0.12 -10.70 16.43
C LEU A 85 -0.72 -12.05 16.89
N GLY A 86 0.07 -13.13 16.85
CA GLY A 86 -0.36 -14.52 17.12
C GLY A 86 -0.28 -15.40 15.87
N ASP A 87 -0.60 -16.68 16.00
CA ASP A 87 -0.40 -17.70 14.94
C ASP A 87 -1.54 -17.77 13.91
N ARG A 88 -2.31 -16.69 13.74
CA ARG A 88 -3.47 -16.68 12.85
C ARG A 88 -3.49 -15.46 11.96
N THR A 89 -3.92 -15.69 10.73
CA THR A 89 -4.24 -14.65 9.77
C THR A 89 -5.54 -13.98 10.18
N GLU A 90 -5.56 -12.65 10.25
CA GLU A 90 -6.73 -11.83 10.53
C GLU A 90 -7.09 -10.98 9.31
N THR A 91 -8.27 -10.35 9.35
CA THR A 91 -8.75 -9.43 8.32
C THR A 91 -8.71 -7.99 8.82
N VAL A 92 -8.43 -7.06 7.91
CA VAL A 92 -8.53 -5.62 8.16
C VAL A 92 -9.18 -4.96 6.95
N THR A 93 -10.04 -3.98 7.19
CA THR A 93 -10.62 -3.16 6.14
C THR A 93 -10.09 -1.73 6.25
N VAL A 94 -9.62 -1.21 5.12
CA VAL A 94 -9.03 0.12 5.01
C VAL A 94 -9.94 1.03 4.19
N ASP A 95 -10.07 2.28 4.63
CA ASP A 95 -10.75 3.34 3.90
C ASP A 95 -10.03 3.62 2.58
N PRO A 96 -10.70 3.50 1.41
CA PRO A 96 -10.04 3.67 0.13
C PRO A 96 -9.65 5.13 -0.18
N MET A 97 -10.24 6.12 0.51
CA MET A 97 -9.95 7.54 0.34
C MET A 97 -8.77 7.99 1.21
N THR A 98 -8.61 7.42 2.40
CA THR A 98 -7.63 7.90 3.38
C THR A 98 -6.48 6.93 3.65
N GLY A 99 -6.67 5.63 3.40
CA GLY A 99 -5.70 4.61 3.77
C GLY A 99 -5.75 4.24 5.26
N GLU A 100 -6.71 4.76 6.02
CA GLU A 100 -6.89 4.47 7.45
C GLU A 100 -7.72 3.22 7.70
N VAL A 101 -7.46 2.52 8.80
CA VAL A 101 -8.23 1.32 9.18
C VAL A 101 -9.64 1.72 9.62
N ILE A 102 -10.67 1.20 8.95
CA ILE A 102 -12.08 1.41 9.33
C ILE A 102 -12.67 0.21 10.06
N ASP A 103 -12.14 -0.98 9.86
CA ASP A 103 -12.55 -2.19 10.57
C ASP A 103 -11.36 -3.15 10.75
N GLY A 104 -11.37 -3.91 11.86
CA GLY A 104 -10.28 -4.80 12.27
C GLY A 104 -9.26 -4.15 13.22
N ARG A 105 -8.18 -4.88 13.50
CA ARG A 105 -7.14 -4.46 14.47
C ARG A 105 -6.26 -3.35 13.90
N ARG A 106 -6.01 -2.32 14.72
CA ARG A 106 -5.02 -1.27 14.43
C ARG A 106 -3.70 -1.59 15.10
N LEU A 107 -2.63 -1.68 14.32
CA LEU A 107 -1.27 -1.77 14.86
C LEU A 107 -0.76 -0.35 15.13
N LYS A 108 -0.14 -0.14 16.30
CA LYS A 108 0.49 1.14 16.65
C LYS A 108 1.94 1.13 16.13
N GLY A 109 2.32 2.14 15.34
CA GLY A 109 3.71 2.37 14.91
C GLY A 109 3.90 2.46 13.39
N THR A 110 4.90 3.22 12.96
CA THR A 110 5.31 3.38 11.55
C THR A 110 6.35 2.32 11.17
N GLY A 111 5.93 1.12 10.76
CA GLY A 111 6.82 0.07 10.24
C GLY A 111 8.00 -0.30 11.17
N PRO A 112 8.94 -1.15 10.73
CA PRO A 112 10.27 -1.14 11.31
C PRO A 112 10.94 0.18 10.92
N GLY A 113 11.46 0.93 11.91
CA GLY A 113 12.31 2.09 11.64
C GLY A 113 13.53 1.68 10.79
N PRO A 114 14.24 2.65 10.17
CA PRO A 114 15.41 2.33 9.36
C PRO A 114 16.37 1.46 10.20
N GLY A 115 16.73 0.29 9.66
CA GLY A 115 17.69 -0.61 10.30
C GLY A 115 19.00 0.14 10.59
N PRO A 116 19.77 -0.30 11.61
CA PRO A 116 21.01 0.37 11.96
C PRO A 116 21.95 0.45 10.75
N ALA A 117 22.49 1.65 10.54
CA ALA A 117 23.52 1.95 9.56
C ALA A 117 24.83 1.18 9.83
#